data_AF-A0A3B0ZPP9-F1
#
_entry.id   AF-A0A3B0ZPP9-F1
#
_cell.length_a   1.000
_cell.length_b   1.000
_cell.length_c   1.000
_cell.angle_alpha   90.00
_cell.angle_beta   90.00
_cell.angle_gamma   90.00
#
_symmetry.space_group_name_H-M   'P 1'
#
loop_
_entity.id
_entity.type
_entity.pdbx_description
1 polymer ?
#
loop_
_entity_poly.entity_id
_entity_poly.type
_entity_poly.pdbx_seq_one_letter_code
_entity_poly.pdbx_strand_id
1 'polypeptide(L)' 'MHELNKAALKNGIKLWRVLFAPELQKKLYASQYGAYIKKHILILNRKSWVRHDEHYHVDFKVNCEPM' A
#
# COMPACT_ATOMS: atom_id res chain seq x y z
N MET A 1 -1.41 -3.97 -5.68
CA MET A 1 -1.86 -2.72 -5.03
C MET A 1 -3.16 -2.14 -5.60
N HIS A 2 -3.29 -1.89 -6.91
CA HIS A 2 -4.54 -1.36 -7.51
C HIS A 2 -5.78 -2.23 -7.19
N GLU A 3 -5.77 -3.49 -7.63
CA GLU A 3 -6.90 -4.41 -7.37
C GLU A 3 -7.07 -4.71 -5.88
N LEU A 4 -5.98 -4.75 -5.11
CA LEU A 4 -6.05 -4.92 -3.65
C LEU A 4 -6.82 -3.77 -2.99
N ASN A 5 -6.55 -2.52 -3.38
CA ASN A 5 -7.27 -1.37 -2.86
C ASN A 5 -8.75 -1.40 -3.25
N LYS A 6 -9.06 -1.79 -4.51
CA LYS A 6 -10.46 -1.93 -4.95
C LYS A 6 -11.20 -3.02 -4.17
N ALA A 7 -10.57 -4.17 -3.95
CA ALA A 7 -11.13 -5.26 -3.17
C ALA A 7 -11.36 -4.84 -1.71
N ALA A 8 -10.40 -4.16 -1.08
CA ALA A 8 -10.55 -3.67 0.28
C ALA A 8 -11.73 -2.69 0.41
N LEU A 9 -11.81 -1.71 -0.50
CA LEU A 9 -12.89 -0.73 -0.53
C LEU A 9 -14.26 -1.39 -0.74
N LYS A 10 -14.34 -2.43 -1.59
CA LYS A 10 -15.56 -3.22 -1.78
C LYS A 10 -16.03 -3.91 -0.49
N ASN A 11 -15.10 -4.23 0.41
CA ASN A 11 -15.38 -4.81 1.73
C ASN A 11 -15.51 -3.75 2.84
N GLY A 12 -15.57 -2.46 2.50
CA GLY A 12 -15.66 -1.38 3.50
C GLY A 12 -14.36 -1.11 4.28
N ILE A 13 -13.25 -1.72 3.86
CA ILE A 13 -11.94 -1.61 4.52
C ILE A 13 -11.05 -0.64 3.74
N LYS A 14 -10.29 0.19 4.46
CA LYS A 14 -9.29 1.08 3.85
C LYS A 14 -7.89 0.53 4.04
N LEU A 15 -7.04 0.66 3.01
CA LEU A 15 -5.60 0.54 3.20
C LEU A 15 -5.13 1.77 3.98
N TRP A 16 -4.43 1.55 5.09
CA TRP A 16 -3.88 2.63 5.90
C TRP A 16 -2.55 3.11 5.33
N ARG A 17 -1.59 2.19 5.15
CA ARG A 17 -0.26 2.49 4.65
C ARG A 17 0.39 1.25 4.05
N VAL A 18 1.37 1.49 3.19
CA VAL A 18 2.17 0.45 2.56
C VAL A 18 3.64 0.70 2.84
N LEU A 19 4.34 -0.35 3.27
CA LEU A 19 5.79 -0.38 3.44
C LEU A 19 6.40 -1.05 2.22
N PHE A 20 6.93 -0.23 1.30
CA PHE A 20 7.51 -0.67 0.03
C PHE A 20 8.92 -0.09 -0.11
N ALA A 21 9.84 -0.86 -0.69
CA ALA A 21 11.22 -0.44 -0.93
C ALA A 21 11.30 0.95 -1.59
N PRO A 22 11.89 1.97 -0.93
CA PRO A 22 11.98 3.33 -1.46
C PRO A 22 12.58 3.42 -2.87
N GLU A 23 13.61 2.61 -3.14
CA GLU A 23 14.30 2.52 -4.42
C GLU A 23 13.42 1.99 -5.57
N LEU A 24 12.38 1.22 -5.25
CA LEU A 24 11.44 0.67 -6.23
C LEU A 24 10.21 1.55 -6.44
N GLN A 25 9.94 2.54 -5.58
CA GLN A 25 8.74 3.38 -5.67
C GLN A 25 8.64 4.13 -7.00
N LYS A 26 9.77 4.62 -7.54
CA LYS A 26 9.79 5.27 -8.87
C LYS A 26 9.29 4.35 -9.97
N LYS A 27 9.72 3.08 -9.97
CA LYS A 27 9.27 2.06 -10.94
C LYS A 27 7.79 1.72 -10.73
N LEU A 28 7.37 1.61 -9.47
CA LEU A 28 5.95 1.37 -9.13
C LEU A 28 5.04 2.48 -9.67
N TYR A 29 5.42 3.75 -9.50
CA TYR A 29 4.63 4.89 -10.01
C TYR A 29 4.68 5.06 -11.53
N ALA A 30 5.66 4.46 -12.21
CA ALA A 30 5.72 4.43 -13.67
C ALA A 30 4.85 3.32 -14.30
N SER A 31 4.30 2.40 -13.49
CA SER A 31 3.42 1.34 -13.98
C SER A 31 2.06 1.86 -14.49
N GLN A 32 1.32 1.02 -15.21
CA GLN A 32 -0.03 1.33 -15.73
C GLN A 32 -0.97 1.94 -14.68
N TYR A 33 -0.88 1.49 -13.42
CA TYR A 33 -1.73 1.96 -12.32
C TYR A 33 -1.02 2.93 -11.37
N GLY A 34 0.18 3.41 -11.73
CA GLY A 34 1.00 4.23 -10.86
C GLY A 34 0.32 5.53 -10.41
N ALA A 35 -0.39 6.21 -11.32
CA ALA A 35 -1.15 7.41 -10.99
C ALA A 35 -2.27 7.14 -9.97
N TYR A 36 -2.99 6.02 -10.11
CA TYR A 36 -3.99 5.60 -9.13
C TYR A 36 -3.36 5.29 -7.78
N ILE A 37 -2.27 4.52 -7.78
CA ILE A 37 -1.57 4.13 -6.55
C ILE A 37 -1.11 5.37 -5.79
N LYS A 38 -0.48 6.33 -6.50
CA LYS A 38 -0.01 7.59 -5.90
C LYS A 38 -1.14 8.45 -5.31
N LYS A 39 -2.33 8.41 -5.92
CA LYS A 39 -3.49 9.19 -5.47
C LYS A 39 -4.22 8.55 -4.28
N HIS A 40 -4.30 7.22 -4.21
CA HIS A 40 -5.20 6.54 -3.28
C HIS A 40 -4.49 5.74 -2.19
N ILE A 41 -3.19 5.46 -2.32
CA ILE A 41 -2.45 4.59 -1.42
C ILE A 41 -1.26 5.35 -0.84
N LEU A 42 -1.21 5.45 0.49
CA LEU A 42 -0.08 6.03 1.20
C LEU A 42 1.08 5.02 1.23
N ILE A 43 2.13 5.27 0.46
CA ILE A 43 3.38 4.51 0.53
C ILE A 43 4.40 5.31 1.34
N LEU A 44 4.93 4.72 2.40
CA LEU A 44 5.93 5.38 3.24
C LEU A 44 7.28 5.41 2.51
N ASN A 45 7.94 6.58 2.53
CA ASN A 45 9.23 6.80 1.87
C ASN A 45 10.43 6.77 2.83
N ARG A 46 10.20 6.43 4.11
CA ARG A 46 11.28 6.32 5.10
C ARG A 46 12.09 5.04 4.88
N LYS A 47 13.41 5.14 4.94
CA LYS A 47 14.29 3.96 4.91
C LYS A 47 13.98 3.09 6.11
N SER A 48 13.45 1.90 5.84
CA SER A 48 13.27 0.87 6.85
C SER A 48 14.63 0.21 7.13
N TRP A 49 14.91 -0.07 8.41
CA TRP A 49 16.11 -0.82 8.81
C TRP A 49 16.09 -2.26 8.28
N VAL A 50 14.89 -2.81 8.11
CA VAL A 50 14.63 -4.11 7.47
C VAL A 50 14.29 -3.90 5.99
N ARG A 51 14.92 -4.68 5.10
CA ARG A 51 14.72 -4.64 3.65
C ARG A 51 13.33 -5.16 3.26
N HIS A 52 12.74 -4.53 2.25
CA HIS A 52 11.41 -4.85 1.69
C HIS A 52 11.50 -4.93 0.15
N ASP A 53 12.59 -5.51 -0.34
CA ASP A 53 12.93 -5.66 -1.76
C ASP A 53 12.40 -6.98 -2.36
N GLU A 54 12.15 -7.99 -1.54
CA GLU A 54 11.52 -9.27 -1.94
C GLU A 54 10.05 -9.39 -1.47
N HIS A 55 9.63 -8.58 -0.50
CA HIS A 55 8.28 -8.55 0.05
C HIS A 55 7.90 -7.13 0.47
N TYR A 56 6.61 -6.85 0.61
CA TYR A 56 6.10 -5.56 1.07
C TYR A 56 4.95 -5.75 2.04
N HIS A 57 4.76 -4.80 2.96
CA HIS A 57 3.65 -4.86 3.92
C HIS A 57 2.53 -3.90 3.53
N VAL A 58 1.30 -4.33 3.79
CA VAL A 58 0.09 -3.54 3.60
C VAL A 58 -0.69 -3.57 4.90
N ASP A 59 -0.79 -2.42 5.56
CA ASP A 59 -1.56 -2.29 6.79
C ASP A 59 -3.00 -1.87 6.41
N PHE A 60 -3.99 -2.60 6.94
CA PHE A 60 -5.41 -2.29 6.76
C PHE A 60 -5.96 -1.58 7.99
N LYS A 61 -6.83 -0.60 7.76
CA LYS A 61 -7.65 0.02 8.80
C LYS A 61 -8.96 -0.74 8.90
N VAL A 62 -9.03 -1.68 9.84
CA VAL A 62 -10.21 -2.49 10.14
C VAL A 62 -10.79 -2.02 11.47
N ASN A 63 -12.11 -1.93 11.55
CA ASN A 63 -12.79 -1.62 12.81
C ASN A 63 -12.81 -2.88 13.69
N CYS A 64 -12.56 -2.72 14.99
CA CYS A 64 -12.80 -3.82 15.92
C CYS A 64 -14.30 -4.09 16.02
N GLU A 65 -14.69 -5.35 16.07
CA GLU A 65 -16.04 -5.73 16.47
C GLU A 65 -16.16 -5.67 18.00
N PRO A 66 -17.34 -5.33 18.54
CA PRO A 66 -17.61 -5.48 19.97
C PRO A 66 -17.38 -6.93 20.41
N MET A 67 -16.85 -7.12 21.62
CA MET A 67 -16.77 -8.45 22.25
C MET A 67 -18.13 -8.96 22.69
#